data_AF-A0A7S4MCC2-F1
#
_entry.id   AF-A0A7S4MCC2-F1
#
_cell.length_a   1.000
_cell.length_b   1.000
_cell.length_c   1.000
_cell.angle_alpha   90.00
_cell.angle_beta   90.00
_cell.angle_gamma   90.00
#
_symmetry.space_group_name_H-M   'P 1'
#
loop_
_entity.id
_entity.type
_entity.pdbx_description
1 polymer ?
#
loop_
_entity_poly.entity_id
_entity_poly.type
_entity_poly.pdbx_seq_one_letter_code
_entity_poly.pdbx_strand_id
1 'polypeptide(L)'
;DLDRILWLKSRNSETWLDRRTNYTRSLAVMSMVGYILGLGDRHPSNLMLHRLTGKILHIDFGDCFEVAMFREKFPEKIPFRLTRMLRNAMEVSGIEGNFRYTCERVMEVMRENKQSLMAVLEAFVHDPLLNWRLLTASPTELNDINIDFDEPSSLSRPRRLKDALNESGPIADDVNQRAVQVIKRVSSKLTGEDFPSSTGEIVPLSVPDQVQRLIDQASSHENLCQCYIGWCPFW
;
A
#
# COMPACT_ATOMS: atom_id res chain seq x y z
N ASP A 1 -8.33 6.04 22.33
CA ASP A 1 -7.97 4.67 22.77
C ASP A 1 -6.51 4.32 22.57
N LEU A 2 -5.97 4.38 21.35
CA LEU A 2 -4.56 4.04 21.11
C LEU A 2 -3.57 4.89 21.91
N ASP A 3 -3.79 6.21 21.98
CA ASP A 3 -3.01 7.13 22.81
C ASP A 3 -2.94 6.67 24.29
N ARG A 4 -4.10 6.33 24.85
CA ARG A 4 -4.21 5.83 26.23
C ARG A 4 -3.48 4.50 26.41
N ILE A 5 -3.51 3.61 25.41
CA ILE A 5 -2.78 2.34 25.45
C ILE A 5 -1.26 2.58 25.41
N LEU A 6 -0.77 3.51 24.58
CA LEU A 6 0.64 3.88 24.54
C LEU A 6 1.12 4.39 25.89
N TRP A 7 0.30 5.19 26.58
CA TRP A 7 0.56 5.62 27.95
C TRP A 7 0.58 4.43 28.94
N LEU A 8 -0.53 3.68 29.03
CA LEU A 8 -0.69 2.60 30.01
C LEU A 8 0.33 1.45 29.85
N LYS A 9 0.82 1.22 28.62
CA LYS A 9 1.82 0.19 28.36
C LYS A 9 3.25 0.68 28.61
N SER A 10 3.46 1.96 28.90
CA SER A 10 4.77 2.53 29.15
C SER A 10 5.10 2.47 30.63
N ARG A 11 6.37 2.18 30.96
CA ARG A 11 6.82 2.01 32.35
C ARG A 11 6.89 3.34 33.09
N ASN A 12 7.28 4.40 32.37
CA ASN A 12 7.44 5.76 32.86
C ASN A 12 7.20 6.76 31.71
N SER A 13 7.22 8.05 32.02
CA SER A 13 6.95 9.15 31.07
C SER A 13 7.99 9.26 29.95
N GLU A 14 9.26 9.02 30.24
CA GLU A 14 10.34 9.03 29.23
C GLU A 14 10.13 7.92 28.19
N THR A 15 9.88 6.69 28.66
CA THR A 15 9.56 5.55 27.78
C THR A 15 8.33 5.84 26.93
N TRP A 16 7.31 6.49 27.49
CA TRP A 16 6.12 6.87 26.73
C TRP A 16 6.47 7.85 25.61
N LEU A 17 7.29 8.87 25.90
CA LEU A 17 7.72 9.86 24.92
C LEU A 17 8.49 9.20 23.77
N ASP A 18 9.49 8.37 24.08
CA ASP A 18 10.28 7.65 23.08
C ASP A 18 9.43 6.72 22.22
N ARG A 19 8.51 5.98 22.86
CA ARG A 19 7.60 5.07 22.15
C ARG A 19 6.65 5.83 21.23
N ARG A 20 6.15 6.98 21.67
CA ARG A 20 5.28 7.83 20.86
C ARG A 20 6.03 8.42 19.66
N THR A 21 7.26 8.88 19.85
CA THR A 21 8.10 9.34 18.73
C THR A 21 8.42 8.21 17.75
N ASN A 22 8.75 7.01 18.25
CA ASN A 22 8.96 5.83 17.41
C ASN A 22 7.70 5.43 16.64
N TYR A 23 6.55 5.43 17.31
CA TYR A 23 5.24 5.22 16.69
C TYR A 23 5.02 6.18 15.52
N THR A 24 5.10 7.50 15.78
CA THR A 24 4.86 8.53 14.76
C THR A 24 5.79 8.39 13.56
N ARG A 25 7.10 8.22 13.81
CA ARG A 25 8.10 8.07 12.74
C ARG A 25 7.92 6.79 11.92
N SER A 26 7.68 5.66 12.59
CA SER A 26 7.47 4.39 11.90
C SER A 26 6.18 4.38 11.07
N LEU A 27 5.12 5.03 11.56
CA LEU A 27 3.88 5.21 10.81
C LEU A 27 4.13 6.09 9.57
N ALA A 28 4.82 7.22 9.71
CA ALA A 28 5.17 8.10 8.59
C ALA A 28 6.01 7.40 7.51
N VAL A 29 7.03 6.63 7.92
CA VAL A 29 7.84 5.81 7.01
C VAL A 29 6.96 4.84 6.22
N MET A 30 6.12 4.06 6.91
CA MET A 30 5.25 3.09 6.24
C MET A 30 4.13 3.75 5.42
N SER A 31 3.67 4.94 5.77
CA SER A 31 2.72 5.72 4.96
C SER A 31 3.33 6.07 3.60
N MET A 32 4.55 6.60 3.57
CA MET A 32 5.21 6.98 2.30
C MET A 32 5.63 5.75 1.50
N VAL A 33 6.28 4.77 2.14
CA VAL A 33 6.70 3.52 1.48
C VAL A 33 5.50 2.74 0.93
N GLY A 34 4.43 2.62 1.74
CA GLY A 34 3.19 1.97 1.33
C GLY A 34 2.52 2.68 0.17
N TYR A 35 2.50 4.02 0.18
CA TYR A 35 1.97 4.79 -0.95
C TYR A 35 2.75 4.57 -2.24
N ILE A 36 4.09 4.61 -2.21
CA ILE A 36 4.93 4.37 -3.41
C ILE A 36 4.67 2.97 -3.96
N LEU A 37 4.68 1.95 -3.09
CA LEU A 37 4.41 0.56 -3.48
C LEU A 37 2.96 0.34 -3.93
N GLY A 38 2.02 1.17 -3.49
CA GLY A 38 0.58 0.96 -3.71
C GLY A 38 0.00 -0.11 -2.80
N LEU A 39 0.43 -0.15 -1.53
CA LEU A 39 0.02 -1.13 -0.54
C LEU A 39 -1.42 -0.85 -0.04
N GLY A 40 -2.36 -1.69 -0.46
CA GLY A 40 -3.79 -1.67 -0.08
C GLY A 40 -4.12 -2.62 1.07
N ASP A 41 -5.40 -2.79 1.39
CA ASP A 41 -5.93 -3.62 2.48
C ASP A 41 -5.28 -3.33 3.84
N ARG A 42 -5.21 -2.05 4.18
CA ARG A 42 -4.61 -1.58 5.44
C ARG A 42 -5.66 -1.48 6.55
N HIS A 43 -6.39 -2.58 6.76
CA HIS A 43 -7.28 -2.74 7.91
C HIS A 43 -6.48 -2.98 9.21
N PRO A 44 -7.06 -2.76 10.41
CA PRO A 44 -6.30 -2.80 11.66
C PRO A 44 -5.55 -4.11 11.93
N SER A 45 -6.03 -5.26 11.46
CA SER A 45 -5.34 -6.54 11.65
C SER A 45 -4.02 -6.65 10.87
N ASN A 46 -3.82 -5.82 9.84
CA ASN A 46 -2.58 -5.76 9.04
C ASN A 46 -1.60 -4.70 9.59
N LEU A 47 -1.95 -4.03 10.69
CA LEU A 47 -1.10 -3.06 11.38
C LEU A 47 -0.84 -3.53 12.81
N MET A 48 0.41 -3.93 13.07
CA MET A 48 0.85 -4.37 14.39
C MET A 48 1.61 -3.25 15.11
N LEU A 49 1.47 -3.17 16.43
CA LEU A 49 2.24 -2.28 17.28
C LEU A 49 3.27 -3.09 18.09
N HIS A 50 4.55 -2.78 17.91
CA HIS A 50 5.60 -3.43 18.68
C HIS A 50 5.53 -3.00 20.16
N ARG A 51 5.31 -3.99 21.04
CA ARG A 51 4.97 -3.77 22.45
C ARG A 51 6.04 -3.03 23.25
N LEU A 52 7.31 -3.17 22.88
CA LEU A 52 8.43 -2.56 23.61
C LEU A 52 8.78 -1.18 23.04
N THR A 53 9.03 -1.10 21.74
CA THR A 53 9.53 0.14 21.11
C THR A 53 8.44 1.10 20.67
N GLY A 54 7.19 0.65 20.57
CA GLY A 54 6.08 1.47 20.03
C GLY A 54 6.09 1.62 18.51
N LYS A 55 7.01 0.98 17.77
CA LYS A 55 7.02 1.05 16.30
C LYS A 55 5.80 0.32 15.71
N ILE A 56 5.24 0.88 14.65
CA ILE A 56 4.25 0.23 13.80
C ILE A 56 4.95 -0.70 12.82
N LEU A 57 4.36 -1.87 12.61
CA LEU A 57 4.80 -2.88 11.67
C LEU A 57 3.60 -3.23 10.77
N HIS A 58 3.76 -3.06 9.47
CA HIS A 58 2.78 -3.56 8.51
C HIS A 58 3.09 -5.02 8.22
N ILE A 59 2.05 -5.84 8.18
CA ILE A 59 2.12 -7.23 7.74
C ILE A 59 1.19 -7.42 6.55
N ASP A 60 1.30 -8.60 5.93
CA ASP A 60 0.52 -9.00 4.75
C ASP A 60 0.65 -8.01 3.57
N PHE A 61 1.55 -8.32 2.64
CA PHE A 61 1.80 -7.53 1.44
C PHE A 61 1.10 -8.13 0.21
N GLY A 62 0.00 -8.86 0.41
CA GLY A 62 -0.77 -9.47 -0.68
C GLY A 62 -1.30 -8.44 -1.69
N ASP A 63 -1.85 -7.33 -1.20
CA ASP A 63 -2.40 -6.25 -2.02
C ASP A 63 -1.40 -5.12 -2.24
N CYS A 64 -0.50 -5.30 -3.21
CA CYS A 64 0.42 -4.25 -3.67
C CYS A 64 -0.03 -3.65 -5.00
N PHE A 65 0.63 -2.57 -5.45
CA PHE A 65 0.44 -1.96 -6.76
C PHE A 65 -0.99 -1.46 -7.03
N GLU A 66 -1.63 -0.90 -5.99
CA GLU A 66 -2.96 -0.29 -6.05
C GLU A 66 -4.08 -1.27 -6.45
N VAL A 67 -3.86 -2.59 -6.34
CA VAL A 67 -4.88 -3.62 -6.66
C VAL A 67 -6.18 -3.38 -5.89
N ALA A 68 -6.09 -2.98 -4.61
CA ALA A 68 -7.26 -2.66 -3.79
C ALA A 68 -8.07 -1.44 -4.28
N MET A 69 -7.46 -0.51 -5.02
CA MET A 69 -8.14 0.68 -5.57
C MET A 69 -9.03 0.36 -6.77
N PHE A 70 -8.72 -0.72 -7.48
CA PHE A 70 -9.42 -1.16 -8.70
C PHE A 70 -10.42 -2.29 -8.47
N ARG A 71 -10.66 -2.69 -7.21
CA ARG A 71 -11.66 -3.71 -6.87
C ARG A 71 -13.06 -3.24 -7.22
N GLU A 72 -13.88 -4.15 -7.74
CA GLU A 72 -15.30 -3.86 -8.05
C GLU A 72 -16.10 -3.53 -6.78
N LYS A 73 -15.80 -4.23 -5.68
CA LYS A 73 -16.48 -4.05 -4.40
C LYS A 73 -15.58 -3.28 -3.44
N PHE A 74 -16.10 -2.18 -2.92
CA PHE A 74 -15.43 -1.31 -1.94
C PHE A 74 -13.99 -0.92 -2.33
N PRO A 75 -13.80 -0.26 -3.49
CA PRO A 75 -12.47 0.19 -3.90
C PRO A 75 -11.87 1.14 -2.88
N GLU A 76 -10.63 0.89 -2.44
CA GLU A 76 -9.93 1.79 -1.52
C GLU A 76 -9.58 3.11 -2.22
N LYS A 77 -9.90 4.24 -1.59
CA LYS A 77 -9.70 5.60 -2.13
C LYS A 77 -8.67 6.42 -1.37
N ILE A 78 -7.85 5.76 -0.55
CA ILE A 78 -6.85 6.43 0.29
C ILE A 78 -5.45 5.89 -0.01
N PRO A 79 -4.40 6.73 0.09
CA PRO A 79 -3.03 6.31 -0.19
C PRO A 79 -2.40 5.48 0.95
N PHE A 80 -2.85 5.71 2.19
CA PHE A 80 -2.46 4.95 3.38
C PHE A 80 -3.47 5.19 4.51
N ARG A 81 -3.43 4.35 5.53
CA ARG A 81 -4.29 4.48 6.71
C ARG A 81 -3.84 5.65 7.59
N LEU A 82 -4.66 6.70 7.69
CA LEU A 82 -4.44 7.83 8.61
C LEU A 82 -5.74 8.21 9.35
N THR A 83 -6.34 7.23 10.03
CA THR A 83 -7.61 7.43 10.75
C THR A 83 -7.43 8.23 12.05
N ARG A 84 -8.53 8.69 12.65
CA ARG A 84 -8.51 9.54 13.86
C ARG A 84 -7.83 8.85 15.05
N MET A 85 -7.97 7.54 15.25
CA MET A 85 -7.30 6.82 16.33
C MET A 85 -5.79 6.81 16.17
N LEU A 86 -5.29 6.72 14.93
CA LEU A 86 -3.86 6.78 14.66
C LEU A 86 -3.31 8.20 14.86
N ARG A 87 -4.04 9.20 14.37
CA ARG A 87 -3.68 10.63 14.52
C ARG A 87 -3.64 11.06 15.98
N ASN A 88 -4.66 10.69 16.76
CA ASN A 88 -4.77 11.09 18.17
C ASN A 88 -3.68 10.47 19.05
N ALA A 89 -3.00 9.42 18.59
CA ALA A 89 -1.89 8.78 19.28
C ALA A 89 -0.52 9.44 19.01
N MET A 90 -0.46 10.44 18.12
CA MET A 90 0.74 11.21 17.82
C MET A 90 1.03 12.25 18.91
N GLU A 91 2.08 13.08 18.71
CA GLU A 91 2.32 14.21 19.61
C GLU A 91 1.26 15.32 19.49
N VAL A 92 1.38 16.34 20.33
CA VAL A 92 0.41 17.46 20.41
C VAL A 92 0.22 18.21 19.09
N SER A 93 1.27 18.28 18.26
CA SER A 93 1.20 18.86 16.91
C SER A 93 0.46 17.98 15.90
N GLY A 94 0.09 16.76 16.29
CA GLY A 94 -0.60 15.78 15.47
C GLY A 94 0.19 15.45 14.20
N ILE A 95 -0.45 15.63 13.05
CA ILE A 95 0.13 15.37 11.73
C ILE A 95 1.23 16.39 11.38
N GLU A 96 1.06 17.64 11.81
CA GLU A 96 1.94 18.78 11.44
C GLU A 96 3.31 18.74 12.15
N GLY A 97 3.53 17.76 13.03
CA GLY A 97 4.78 17.58 13.76
C GLY A 97 5.76 16.61 13.10
N ASN A 98 6.23 15.64 13.89
CA ASN A 98 7.17 14.62 13.44
C ASN A 98 6.61 13.79 12.28
N PHE A 99 5.29 13.62 12.19
CA PHE A 99 4.68 12.84 11.10
C PHE A 99 4.97 13.48 9.74
N ARG A 100 4.53 14.73 9.51
CA ARG A 100 4.79 15.45 8.26
C ARG A 100 6.28 15.55 7.96
N TYR A 101 7.08 15.99 8.92
CA TYR A 101 8.53 16.11 8.75
C TYR A 101 9.18 14.79 8.33
N THR A 102 8.76 13.67 8.93
CA THR A 102 9.28 12.35 8.56
C THR A 102 8.78 11.91 7.18
N CYS A 103 7.52 12.19 6.83
CA CYS A 103 6.98 11.91 5.50
C CYS A 103 7.77 12.64 4.41
N GLU A 104 8.03 13.93 4.59
CA GLU A 104 8.83 14.73 3.65
C GLU A 104 10.25 14.18 3.51
N ARG A 105 10.93 13.89 4.62
CA ARG A 105 12.29 13.32 4.58
C ARG A 105 12.35 11.94 3.92
N VAL A 106 11.37 11.08 4.18
CA VAL A 106 11.29 9.76 3.55
C VAL A 106 11.03 9.91 2.05
N MET A 107 10.11 10.80 1.67
CA MET A 107 9.81 11.05 0.27
C MET A 107 11.02 11.64 -0.48
N GLU A 108 11.75 12.59 0.12
CA GLU A 108 13.02 13.11 -0.41
C GLU A 108 13.99 11.97 -0.73
N VAL A 109 14.28 11.11 0.26
CA VAL A 109 15.21 9.98 0.10
C VAL A 109 14.72 9.01 -0.99
N MET A 110 13.43 8.72 -1.05
CA MET A 110 12.86 7.83 -2.07
C MET A 110 12.97 8.44 -3.48
N ARG A 111 12.70 9.74 -3.64
CA ARG A 111 12.82 10.43 -4.94
C ARG A 111 14.27 10.57 -5.40
N GLU A 112 15.19 10.91 -4.48
CA GLU A 112 16.63 10.97 -4.75
C GLU A 112 17.18 9.63 -5.23
N ASN A 113 16.70 8.53 -4.64
CA ASN A 113 17.14 7.17 -4.95
C ASN A 113 16.17 6.42 -5.88
N LYS A 114 15.38 7.15 -6.69
CA LYS A 114 14.34 6.55 -7.54
C LYS A 114 14.90 5.47 -8.47
N GLN A 115 16.10 5.66 -9.02
CA GLN A 115 16.71 4.69 -9.96
C GLN A 115 16.93 3.32 -9.29
N SER A 116 17.43 3.31 -8.05
CA SER A 116 17.62 2.08 -7.28
C SER A 116 16.29 1.40 -6.94
N LEU A 117 15.28 2.17 -6.56
CA LEU A 117 13.94 1.63 -6.28
C LEU A 117 13.28 1.06 -7.53
N MET A 118 13.36 1.77 -8.66
CA MET A 118 12.82 1.30 -9.94
C MET A 118 13.51 0.02 -10.39
N ALA A 119 14.84 -0.08 -10.29
CA ALA A 119 15.57 -1.29 -10.67
C ALA A 119 15.11 -2.54 -9.88
N VAL A 120 14.88 -2.40 -8.56
CA VAL A 120 14.39 -3.51 -7.72
C VAL A 120 12.95 -3.89 -8.09
N LEU A 121 12.09 -2.89 -8.32
CA LEU A 121 10.68 -3.14 -8.67
C LEU A 121 10.52 -3.71 -10.08
N GLU A 122 11.30 -3.25 -11.05
CA GLU A 122 11.33 -3.80 -12.41
C GLU A 122 11.76 -5.26 -12.38
N ALA A 123 12.79 -5.61 -11.60
CA ALA A 123 13.19 -7.01 -11.43
C ALA A 123 12.09 -7.88 -10.82
N PHE A 124 11.33 -7.34 -9.84
CA PHE A 124 10.22 -8.04 -9.20
C PHE A 124 9.02 -8.22 -10.13
N VAL A 125 8.66 -7.18 -10.89
CA VAL A 125 7.50 -7.16 -11.78
C VAL A 125 7.76 -7.94 -13.08
N HIS A 126 9.00 -8.04 -13.53
CA HIS A 126 9.34 -8.89 -14.68
C HIS A 126 9.58 -10.36 -14.31
N ASP A 127 9.48 -10.75 -13.03
CA ASP A 127 9.53 -12.15 -12.63
C ASP A 127 8.22 -12.89 -13.04
N PRO A 128 8.30 -13.86 -13.97
CA PRO A 128 7.13 -14.57 -14.47
C PRO A 128 6.38 -15.37 -13.40
N LEU A 129 7.00 -15.71 -12.27
CA LEU A 129 6.36 -16.45 -11.19
C LEU A 129 5.53 -15.58 -10.24
N LEU A 130 5.70 -14.26 -10.27
CA LEU A 130 4.97 -13.31 -9.44
C LEU A 130 3.82 -12.62 -10.20
N ASN A 131 3.91 -12.62 -11.53
CA ASN A 131 2.98 -11.93 -12.42
C ASN A 131 1.52 -12.41 -12.39
N TRP A 132 1.26 -13.64 -11.92
CA TRP A 132 -0.11 -14.13 -11.80
C TRP A 132 -0.96 -13.30 -10.83
N ARG A 133 -0.36 -12.65 -9.83
CA ARG A 133 -1.09 -11.76 -8.90
C ARG A 133 -1.58 -10.48 -9.58
N LEU A 134 -0.89 -10.02 -10.61
CA LEU A 134 -1.31 -8.87 -11.41
C LEU A 134 -2.47 -9.24 -12.34
N LEU A 135 -2.56 -10.50 -12.79
CA LEU A 135 -3.62 -11.01 -13.66
C LEU A 135 -4.97 -11.17 -12.95
N THR A 136 -4.99 -11.63 -11.71
CA THR A 136 -6.25 -11.94 -10.98
C THR A 136 -7.13 -10.73 -10.66
N ALA A 137 -6.67 -9.51 -10.96
CA ALA A 137 -7.40 -8.28 -10.68
C ALA A 137 -8.27 -7.79 -11.86
N SER A 138 -8.44 -8.57 -12.94
CA SER A 138 -9.51 -8.42 -13.92
C SER A 138 -10.54 -9.55 -13.76
N PRO A 139 -11.75 -9.29 -13.26
CA PRO A 139 -12.77 -10.33 -13.01
C PRO A 139 -13.43 -10.87 -14.28
N THR A 140 -13.19 -10.27 -15.44
CA THR A 140 -13.94 -10.56 -16.67
C THR A 140 -13.74 -11.98 -17.20
N GLU A 141 -12.74 -12.73 -16.72
CA GLU A 141 -12.42 -14.07 -17.23
C GLU A 141 -12.58 -15.21 -16.19
N LEU A 142 -13.03 -14.91 -14.96
CA LEU A 142 -13.21 -15.95 -13.93
C LEU A 142 -14.59 -16.61 -13.92
N ASN A 143 -15.53 -16.14 -14.74
CA ASN A 143 -16.87 -16.73 -14.84
C ASN A 143 -16.97 -17.95 -15.77
N ASP A 144 -15.93 -18.27 -16.55
CA ASP A 144 -15.97 -19.39 -17.52
C ASP A 144 -15.28 -20.68 -17.04
N ILE A 145 -14.79 -20.71 -15.79
CA ILE A 145 -14.17 -21.91 -15.23
C ILE A 145 -15.13 -22.56 -14.22
N ASN A 146 -16.16 -23.23 -14.75
CA ASN A 146 -16.93 -24.23 -14.02
C ASN A 146 -16.01 -25.44 -13.75
N ILE A 147 -15.32 -25.46 -12.60
CA ILE A 147 -14.67 -26.66 -12.08
C ILE A 147 -15.59 -27.25 -11.01
N ASP A 148 -16.31 -28.30 -11.40
CA ASP A 148 -16.97 -29.22 -10.46
C ASP A 148 -15.94 -29.72 -9.45
N PHE A 149 -16.17 -29.44 -8.17
CA PHE A 149 -15.37 -29.95 -7.06
C PHE A 149 -15.89 -31.32 -6.65
N ASP A 150 -15.19 -32.37 -7.06
CA ASP A 150 -15.27 -33.69 -6.42
C ASP A 150 -13.89 -34.04 -5.83
N GLU A 151 -13.90 -34.48 -4.57
CA GLU A 151 -12.73 -34.68 -3.68
C GLU A 151 -12.04 -36.07 -3.91
N PRO A 152 -10.90 -36.41 -3.27
CA PRO A 152 -9.65 -36.63 -3.97
C PRO A 152 -9.14 -38.08 -3.86
N SER A 153 -8.49 -38.61 -4.91
CA SER A 153 -7.53 -39.70 -4.69
C SER A 153 -6.50 -39.86 -5.81
N SER A 154 -5.29 -40.17 -5.35
CA SER A 154 -4.12 -40.71 -6.06
C SER A 154 -3.15 -39.74 -6.75
N LEU A 155 -1.94 -39.74 -6.17
CA LEU A 155 -0.71 -39.24 -6.76
C LEU A 155 -0.46 -39.87 -8.14
N SER A 156 -0.44 -39.08 -9.23
CA SER A 156 0.34 -39.34 -10.46
C SER A 156 0.08 -38.30 -11.56
N ARG A 157 1.01 -37.34 -11.74
CA ARG A 157 1.74 -37.04 -13.01
C ARG A 157 2.15 -35.56 -13.17
N PRO A 158 3.45 -35.26 -13.28
CA PRO A 158 3.97 -33.95 -13.68
C PRO A 158 4.06 -33.87 -15.22
N ARG A 159 2.93 -33.88 -15.92
CA ARG A 159 2.92 -33.79 -17.41
C ARG A 159 1.97 -32.76 -18.02
N ARG A 160 1.12 -32.08 -17.26
CA ARG A 160 0.19 -31.07 -17.81
C ARG A 160 0.66 -29.61 -17.72
N LEU A 161 1.83 -29.34 -17.14
CA LEU A 161 2.35 -27.97 -17.06
C LEU A 161 3.07 -27.50 -18.35
N LYS A 162 3.50 -28.43 -19.22
CA LYS A 162 4.23 -28.08 -20.46
C LYS A 162 3.31 -27.72 -21.62
N ASP A 163 2.12 -28.34 -21.68
CA ASP A 163 1.20 -28.09 -22.79
C ASP A 163 0.40 -26.78 -22.60
N ALA A 164 0.26 -26.29 -21.36
CA ALA A 164 -0.32 -24.97 -21.05
C ALA A 164 0.63 -23.78 -21.28
N LEU A 165 1.92 -24.03 -21.53
CA LEU A 165 2.93 -22.98 -21.79
C LEU A 165 3.09 -22.66 -23.29
N ASN A 166 2.38 -23.36 -24.17
CA ASN A 166 2.45 -23.13 -25.63
C ASN A 166 1.24 -22.33 -26.18
N GLU A 167 0.20 -22.09 -25.38
CA GLU A 167 -0.93 -21.21 -25.71
C GLU A 167 -0.83 -19.83 -25.01
N SER A 168 0.34 -19.49 -24.46
CA SER A 168 0.54 -18.32 -23.59
C SER A 168 0.85 -17.01 -24.32
N GLY A 169 0.62 -16.91 -25.63
CA GLY A 169 0.86 -15.69 -26.41
C GLY A 169 0.03 -14.47 -25.94
N PRO A 170 -1.31 -14.56 -25.87
CA PRO A 170 -2.15 -13.41 -25.51
C PRO A 170 -2.04 -13.05 -24.01
N ILE A 171 -1.93 -14.06 -23.15
CA ILE A 171 -1.88 -13.88 -21.70
C ILE A 171 -0.55 -13.26 -21.28
N ALA A 172 0.58 -13.68 -21.86
CA ALA A 172 1.89 -13.10 -21.55
C ALA A 172 1.98 -11.62 -21.98
N ASP A 173 1.34 -11.26 -23.09
CA ASP A 173 1.32 -9.88 -23.58
C ASP A 173 0.50 -8.96 -22.65
N ASP A 174 -0.65 -9.42 -22.14
CA ASP A 174 -1.48 -8.64 -21.20
C ASP A 174 -0.82 -8.46 -19.83
N VAL A 175 -0.19 -9.51 -19.29
CA VAL A 175 0.66 -9.44 -18.10
C VAL A 175 1.70 -8.33 -18.24
N ASN A 176 2.41 -8.34 -19.37
CA ASN A 176 3.52 -7.43 -19.60
C ASN A 176 3.02 -5.98 -19.72
N GLN A 177 1.84 -5.74 -20.31
CA GLN A 177 1.23 -4.42 -20.36
C GLN A 177 0.87 -3.90 -18.96
N ARG A 178 0.27 -4.74 -18.12
CA ARG A 178 -0.09 -4.35 -16.74
C ARG A 178 1.15 -4.08 -15.88
N ALA A 179 2.18 -4.91 -16.03
CA ALA A 179 3.50 -4.71 -15.43
C ALA A 179 4.06 -3.32 -15.78
N VAL A 180 4.07 -2.95 -17.07
CA VAL A 180 4.53 -1.64 -17.54
C VAL A 180 3.70 -0.50 -16.95
N GLN A 181 2.38 -0.66 -16.83
CA GLN A 181 1.52 0.36 -16.21
C GLN A 181 1.84 0.57 -14.72
N VAL A 182 2.09 -0.52 -13.98
CA VAL A 182 2.49 -0.45 -12.57
C VAL A 182 3.82 0.28 -12.41
N ILE A 183 4.84 -0.09 -13.20
CA ILE A 183 6.15 0.56 -13.18
C ILE A 183 6.02 2.05 -13.53
N LYS A 184 5.26 2.39 -14.57
CA LYS A 184 4.98 3.78 -14.94
C LYS A 184 4.29 4.53 -13.79
N ARG A 185 3.30 3.92 -13.15
CA ARG A 185 2.57 4.50 -12.01
C ARG A 185 3.50 4.77 -10.83
N VAL A 186 4.36 3.82 -10.46
CA VAL A 186 5.35 4.02 -9.39
C VAL A 186 6.33 5.14 -9.75
N SER A 187 6.80 5.17 -11.00
CA SER A 187 7.66 6.24 -11.50
C SER A 187 7.00 7.61 -11.34
N SER A 188 5.73 7.76 -11.73
CA SER A 188 4.98 9.01 -11.55
C SER A 188 4.90 9.45 -10.08
N LYS A 189 4.73 8.51 -9.14
CA LYS A 189 4.74 8.83 -7.70
C LYS A 189 6.12 9.32 -7.23
N LEU A 190 7.18 8.70 -7.72
CA LEU A 190 8.57 9.08 -7.41
C LEU A 190 9.03 10.37 -8.12
N THR A 191 8.31 10.85 -9.14
CA THR A 191 8.58 12.13 -9.80
C THR A 191 7.64 13.25 -9.34
N GLY A 192 6.56 12.93 -8.62
CA GLY A 192 5.54 13.91 -8.21
C GLY A 192 4.54 14.23 -9.32
N GLU A 193 4.46 13.40 -10.35
CA GLU A 193 3.61 13.55 -11.54
C GLU A 193 2.32 12.72 -11.43
N ASP A 194 1.96 12.32 -10.22
CA ASP A 194 0.94 11.30 -9.96
C ASP A 194 -0.46 11.88 -9.70
N PHE A 195 -0.56 13.21 -9.60
CA PHE A 195 -1.80 13.98 -9.46
C PHE A 195 -2.05 14.83 -10.71
N PRO A 196 -3.27 14.82 -11.26
CA PRO A 196 -3.63 15.74 -12.35
C PRO A 196 -3.67 17.18 -11.83
N SER A 197 -3.13 18.13 -12.60
CA SER A 197 -3.35 19.55 -12.30
C SER A 197 -4.80 19.96 -12.61
N SER A 198 -5.22 21.11 -12.08
CA SER A 198 -6.54 21.69 -12.38
C SER A 198 -6.74 22.02 -13.86
N THR A 199 -5.66 22.16 -14.63
CA THR A 199 -5.68 22.42 -16.08
C THR A 199 -5.56 21.15 -16.91
N GLY A 200 -5.39 19.98 -16.28
CA GLY A 200 -5.17 18.70 -16.95
C GLY A 200 -3.72 18.46 -17.40
N GLU A 201 -2.82 19.43 -17.22
CA GLU A 201 -1.38 19.25 -17.46
C GLU A 201 -0.71 18.47 -16.32
N ILE A 202 0.32 17.69 -16.64
CA ILE A 202 1.11 16.99 -15.63
C ILE A 202 2.21 17.93 -15.18
N VAL A 203 2.05 18.51 -13.98
CA VAL A 203 3.05 19.38 -13.36
C VAL A 203 3.64 18.63 -12.15
N PRO A 204 4.96 18.36 -12.12
CA PRO A 204 5.60 17.70 -11.00
C PRO A 204 5.41 18.49 -9.70
N LEU A 205 4.81 17.87 -8.70
CA LEU A 205 4.65 18.44 -7.37
C LEU A 205 5.97 18.39 -6.60
N SER A 206 6.23 19.44 -5.81
CA SER A 206 7.29 19.42 -4.80
C SER A 206 7.02 18.31 -3.77
N VAL A 207 8.05 17.90 -3.02
CA VAL A 207 7.86 16.89 -1.96
C VAL A 207 6.84 17.36 -0.91
N PRO A 208 6.92 18.59 -0.36
CA PRO A 208 5.92 19.09 0.59
C PRO A 208 4.49 19.10 0.01
N ASP A 209 4.32 19.53 -1.25
CA ASP A 209 3.00 19.61 -1.88
C ASP A 209 2.40 18.21 -2.12
N GLN A 210 3.21 17.25 -2.56
CA GLN A 210 2.76 15.88 -2.73
C GLN A 210 2.38 15.26 -1.39
N VAL A 211 3.21 15.42 -0.35
CA VAL A 211 2.92 14.93 1.00
C VAL A 211 1.63 15.55 1.54
N GLN A 212 1.41 16.85 1.32
CA GLN A 212 0.16 17.52 1.68
C GLN A 212 -1.04 16.87 1.02
N ARG A 213 -1.01 16.69 -0.31
CA ARG A 213 -2.09 16.04 -1.07
C ARG A 213 -2.41 14.64 -0.56
N LEU A 214 -1.38 13.87 -0.22
CA LEU A 214 -1.54 12.52 0.31
C LEU A 214 -2.19 12.51 1.70
N ILE A 215 -1.77 13.42 2.58
CA ILE A 215 -2.36 13.59 3.91
C ILE A 215 -3.85 13.97 3.79
N ASP A 216 -4.18 14.90 2.88
CA ASP A 216 -5.55 15.33 2.64
C ASP A 216 -6.42 14.17 2.13
N GLN A 217 -5.91 13.38 1.18
CA GLN A 217 -6.61 12.19 0.70
C GLN A 217 -6.80 11.13 1.77
N ALA A 218 -5.78 10.87 2.60
CA ALA A 218 -5.81 9.85 3.64
C ALA A 218 -6.70 10.22 4.84
N SER A 219 -6.93 11.52 5.05
CA SER A 219 -7.76 12.04 6.15
C SER A 219 -9.16 12.49 5.70
N SER A 220 -9.44 12.49 4.39
CA SER A 220 -10.75 12.85 3.84
C SER A 220 -11.85 11.92 4.34
N HIS A 221 -12.87 12.49 4.98
CA HIS A 221 -14.04 11.74 5.43
C HIS A 221 -14.81 11.11 4.25
N GLU A 222 -14.81 11.75 3.08
CA GLU A 222 -15.48 11.23 1.87
C GLU A 222 -14.77 9.97 1.33
N ASN A 223 -13.45 9.91 1.43
CA ASN A 223 -12.69 8.72 1.04
C ASN A 223 -12.82 7.62 2.10
N LEU A 224 -12.70 7.99 3.38
CA LEU A 224 -12.75 7.05 4.50
C LEU A 224 -14.15 6.40 4.63
N CYS A 225 -15.24 7.11 4.36
CA CYS A 225 -16.60 6.57 4.50
C CYS A 225 -16.95 5.52 3.43
N GLN A 226 -16.23 5.50 2.31
CA GLN A 226 -16.40 4.50 1.25
C GLN A 226 -15.70 3.16 1.55
N CYS A 227 -14.80 3.15 2.55
CA CYS A 227 -14.08 1.94 2.93
C CYS A 227 -15.06 0.89 3.49
N TYR A 228 -14.81 -0.38 3.17
CA TYR A 228 -15.56 -1.50 3.73
C TYR A 228 -15.54 -1.47 5.28
N ILE A 229 -16.61 -1.96 5.92
CA ILE A 229 -16.78 -1.86 7.39
C ILE A 229 -15.62 -2.49 8.19
N GLY A 230 -15.06 -3.60 7.71
CA GLY A 230 -13.91 -4.28 8.32
C GLY A 230 -12.59 -3.50 8.21
N TRP A 231 -12.54 -2.50 7.33
CA TRP A 231 -11.44 -1.54 7.26
C TRP A 231 -11.45 -0.59 8.49
N CYS A 232 -12.57 -0.52 9.22
CA CYS A 232 -12.74 0.29 10.42
C CYS A 232 -12.31 1.76 10.23
N PRO A 233 -12.93 2.51 9.29
CA PRO A 233 -12.55 3.90 9.00
C PRO A 233 -12.84 4.86 10.16
N PHE A 234 -13.82 4.49 10.99
CA PHE A 234 -14.23 5.23 12.16
C PHE A 234 -13.29 5.07 13.35
N TRP A 235 -12.23 4.25 13.29
CA TRP A 235 -11.27 4.12 14.39
C TRP A 235 -10.45 5.39 14.55
#